data_AF-A0A2D8F850-F1
#
_entry.id   AF-A0A2D8F850-F1
#
_cell.length_a   1.000
_cell.length_b   1.000
_cell.length_c   1.000
_cell.angle_alpha   90.00
_cell.angle_beta   90.00
_cell.angle_gamma   90.00
#
_symmetry.space_group_name_H-M   'P 1'
#
loop_
_entity.id
_entity.type
_entity.pdbx_description
1 polymer ?
#
loop_
_entity_poly.entity_id
_entity_poly.type
_entity_poly.pdbx_seq_one_letter_code
_entity_poly.pdbx_strand_id
1 'polypeptide(L)'
;MRRRTPLEVNAGWTHPLPMPMPGQPVSATLEEAEAQLSRLPASPRVFMWTEMEQRCPDGWGYLPSVRPGAPPESIEAELGAWMRQYPEAWLAVDLRVGTMAPATRTPLDELLRSMRRPIILIVDEEDGSDLAPRWQLPF
;
A
#
# COMPACT_ATOMS: atom_id res chain seq x y z
N MET A 1 1.11 -21.96 25.57
CA MET A 1 0.65 -20.58 25.88
C MET A 1 1.59 -19.58 25.22
N ARG A 2 1.23 -19.04 24.04
CA ARG A 2 2.01 -18.00 23.35
C ARG A 2 1.61 -16.65 23.95
N ARG A 3 2.57 -15.94 24.55
CA ARG A 3 2.38 -14.57 25.03
C ARG A 3 2.08 -13.68 23.81
N ARG A 4 0.84 -13.22 23.70
CA ARG A 4 0.46 -12.08 22.86
C ARG A 4 0.95 -10.83 23.58
N THR A 5 2.17 -10.40 23.28
CA THR A 5 2.57 -9.03 23.62
C THR A 5 1.71 -8.11 22.77
N PRO A 6 0.95 -7.16 23.34
CA PRO A 6 0.27 -6.15 22.53
C PRO A 6 1.34 -5.41 21.75
N LEU A 7 1.18 -5.30 20.43
CA LEU A 7 1.97 -4.36 19.63
C LEU A 7 1.78 -2.98 20.28
N GLU A 8 2.89 -2.28 20.53
CA GLU A 8 2.84 -0.92 21.06
C GLU A 8 2.09 -0.05 20.05
N VAL A 9 0.90 0.41 20.45
CA VAL A 9 0.07 1.32 19.67
C VAL A 9 0.85 2.62 19.51
N ASN A 10 1.28 2.93 18.29
CA ASN A 10 1.95 4.19 17.99
C ASN A 10 0.89 5.30 18.11
N ALA A 11 0.88 6.02 19.23
CA ALA A 11 -0.14 7.01 19.60
C ALA A 11 -0.21 8.25 18.65
N GLY A 12 0.49 8.24 17.51
CA GLY A 12 0.65 9.39 16.62
C GLY A 12 -0.37 9.52 15.49
N TRP A 13 -1.15 8.48 15.17
CA TRP A 13 -2.07 8.49 14.02
C TRP A 13 -3.53 8.73 14.40
N THR A 14 -3.77 9.67 15.32
CA THR A 14 -5.13 10.01 15.78
C THR A 14 -5.93 10.81 14.73
N HIS A 15 -5.28 11.30 13.68
CA HIS A 15 -5.89 12.15 12.66
C HIS A 15 -5.66 11.60 11.25
N PRO A 16 -6.69 11.64 10.38
CA PRO A 16 -6.54 11.25 8.99
C PRO A 16 -5.58 12.19 8.26
N LEU A 17 -4.89 11.67 7.24
CA LEU A 17 -4.04 12.49 6.37
C LEU A 17 -4.80 12.89 5.10
N PRO A 18 -4.62 14.14 4.64
CA PRO A 18 -5.31 14.62 3.44
C PRO A 18 -4.77 13.99 2.16
N MET A 19 -3.49 13.62 2.13
CA MET A 19 -2.82 13.07 0.96
C MET A 19 -1.72 12.07 1.36
N PRO A 20 -1.52 10.98 0.59
CA PRO A 20 -0.30 10.18 0.68
C PRO A 20 0.92 11.00 0.27
N MET A 21 1.87 11.15 1.19
CA MET A 21 3.11 11.90 0.97
C MET A 21 4.29 10.92 0.79
N PRO A 22 5.35 11.30 0.07
CA PRO A 22 6.58 10.51 -0.01
C PRO A 22 7.08 10.09 1.38
N GLY A 23 7.27 8.78 1.58
CA GLY A 23 7.70 8.20 2.86
C GLY A 23 6.63 8.15 3.96
N GLN A 24 5.40 8.59 3.67
CA GLN A 24 4.25 8.56 4.58
C GLN A 24 3.07 7.88 3.88
N PRO A 25 2.99 6.54 3.96
CA PRO A 25 1.84 5.82 3.43
C PRO A 25 0.57 6.22 4.19
N VAL A 26 -0.57 6.06 3.54
CA VAL A 26 -1.92 6.18 4.13
C VAL A 26 -2.64 4.85 4.02
N SER A 27 -3.64 4.59 4.86
CA SER A 27 -4.53 3.43 4.75
C SER A 27 -5.90 3.83 4.20
N ALA A 28 -6.55 2.94 3.45
CA ALA A 28 -7.92 3.11 3.00
C ALA A 28 -8.52 1.76 2.66
N THR A 29 -9.84 1.62 2.72
CA THR A 29 -10.49 0.53 2.00
C THR A 29 -10.35 0.73 0.49
N LEU A 30 -10.60 -0.32 -0.29
CA LEU A 30 -10.55 -0.18 -1.75
C LEU A 30 -11.56 0.86 -2.25
N GLU A 31 -12.80 0.81 -1.75
CA GLU A 31 -13.86 1.75 -2.11
C GLU A 31 -13.48 3.19 -1.75
N GLU A 32 -12.89 3.41 -0.57
CA GLU A 32 -12.41 4.72 -0.15
C GLU A 32 -11.27 5.24 -1.03
N ALA A 33 -10.34 4.37 -1.40
CA ALA A 33 -9.24 4.75 -2.27
C ALA A 33 -9.76 5.19 -3.64
N GLU A 34 -10.68 4.42 -4.25
CA GLU A 34 -11.30 4.76 -5.52
C GLU A 34 -12.09 6.08 -5.45
N ALA A 35 -12.91 6.24 -4.41
CA ALA A 35 -13.67 7.45 -4.17
C ALA A 35 -12.76 8.68 -4.02
N GLN A 36 -11.67 8.57 -3.26
CA GLN A 36 -10.73 9.68 -3.08
C GLN A 36 -9.91 9.98 -4.34
N LEU A 37 -9.45 8.96 -5.07
CA LEU A 37 -8.75 9.13 -6.35
C LEU A 37 -9.62 9.86 -7.38
N SER A 38 -10.92 9.57 -7.42
CA SER A 38 -11.87 10.23 -8.33
C SER A 38 -12.06 11.72 -8.04
N ARG A 39 -11.74 12.16 -6.81
CA ARG A 39 -11.86 13.56 -6.36
C ARG A 39 -10.57 14.36 -6.57
N LEU A 40 -9.47 13.72 -6.99
CA LEU A 40 -8.22 14.41 -7.24
C LEU A 40 -8.32 15.30 -8.49
N PRO A 41 -7.67 16.48 -8.49
CA PRO A 41 -7.68 17.39 -9.64
C PRO A 41 -7.00 16.79 -10.88
N ALA A 42 -6.13 15.80 -10.70
CA ALA A 42 -5.53 15.01 -11.75
C ALA A 42 -5.56 13.53 -11.34
N SER A 43 -6.04 12.66 -12.22
CA SER A 43 -6.08 11.21 -11.99
C SER A 43 -4.67 10.63 -12.06
N PRO A 44 -4.07 10.17 -10.95
CA PRO A 44 -2.76 9.55 -10.98
C PRO A 44 -2.86 8.16 -11.59
N ARG A 45 -1.76 7.70 -12.18
CA ARG A 45 -1.65 6.29 -12.56
C ARG A 45 -1.37 5.47 -11.30
N VAL A 46 -2.27 4.55 -10.96
CA VAL A 46 -2.14 3.70 -9.77
C VAL A 46 -1.81 2.28 -10.19
N PHE A 47 -0.91 1.62 -9.45
CA PHE A 47 -0.67 0.19 -9.58
C PHE A 47 -0.99 -0.53 -8.28
N MET A 48 -1.75 -1.62 -8.36
CA MET A 48 -1.99 -2.53 -7.25
C MET A 48 -0.84 -3.54 -7.15
N TRP A 49 -0.16 -3.54 -6.02
CA TRP A 49 0.85 -4.51 -5.63
C TRP A 49 0.20 -5.65 -4.86
N THR A 50 -0.13 -6.71 -5.58
CA THR A 50 -0.96 -7.83 -5.11
C THR A 50 -0.47 -9.13 -5.73
N GLU A 51 -0.87 -10.26 -5.17
CA GLU A 51 -0.50 -11.61 -5.61
C GLU A 51 -1.36 -12.10 -6.78
N MET A 52 -2.52 -11.48 -7.00
CA MET A 52 -3.49 -11.88 -8.02
C MET A 52 -4.00 -10.66 -8.80
N GLU A 53 -3.85 -10.67 -10.12
CA GLU A 53 -4.35 -9.60 -10.99
C GLU A 53 -5.86 -9.38 -10.85
N GLN A 54 -6.64 -10.42 -10.56
CA GLN A 54 -8.10 -10.34 -10.36
C GLN A 54 -8.52 -9.49 -9.17
N ARG A 55 -7.58 -9.17 -8.27
CA ARG A 55 -7.80 -8.29 -7.12
C ARG A 55 -7.57 -6.82 -7.43
N CYS A 56 -7.03 -6.54 -8.62
CA CYS A 56 -6.76 -5.20 -9.12
C CYS A 56 -8.07 -4.57 -9.61
N PRO A 57 -8.39 -3.33 -9.20
CA PRO A 57 -9.52 -2.59 -9.74
C PRO A 57 -9.35 -2.27 -11.22
N ASP A 58 -10.47 -2.03 -11.89
CA ASP A 58 -10.46 -1.60 -13.28
C ASP A 58 -9.71 -0.27 -13.45
N GLY A 59 -8.85 -0.20 -14.47
CA GLY A 59 -8.04 0.98 -14.76
C GLY A 59 -6.77 1.13 -13.92
N TRP A 60 -6.57 0.27 -12.91
CA TRP A 60 -5.30 0.21 -12.17
C TRP A 60 -4.34 -0.76 -12.86
N GLY A 61 -3.04 -0.49 -12.77
CA GLY A 61 -2.02 -1.41 -13.25
C GLY A 61 -1.76 -2.54 -12.25
N TYR A 62 -1.45 -3.73 -12.74
CA TYR A 62 -1.05 -4.84 -11.88
C TYR A 62 0.48 -4.86 -11.66
N LEU A 63 0.90 -5.03 -10.40
CA LEU A 63 2.27 -5.31 -10.01
C LEU A 63 2.27 -6.56 -9.12
N PRO A 64 2.98 -7.65 -9.48
CA PRO A 64 3.00 -8.86 -8.66
C PRO A 64 3.77 -8.64 -7.35
N SER A 65 3.14 -8.95 -6.22
CA SER A 65 3.75 -8.89 -4.88
C SER A 65 4.38 -10.22 -4.43
N VAL A 66 4.02 -11.30 -5.10
CA VAL A 66 4.54 -12.65 -4.85
C VAL A 66 4.58 -13.41 -6.16
N ARG A 67 5.59 -14.27 -6.33
CA ARG A 67 5.66 -15.20 -7.46
C ARG A 67 6.12 -16.57 -6.98
N PRO A 68 5.47 -17.68 -7.40
CA PRO A 68 5.91 -19.02 -7.03
C PRO A 68 7.38 -19.26 -7.40
N GLY A 69 8.19 -19.62 -6.40
CA GLY A 69 9.62 -19.91 -6.59
C GLY A 69 10.53 -18.69 -6.76
N ALA A 70 10.00 -17.47 -6.78
CA ALA A 70 10.82 -16.26 -6.83
C ALA A 70 11.30 -15.88 -5.42
N PRO A 71 12.60 -15.59 -5.23
CA PRO A 71 13.09 -15.09 -3.96
C PRO A 71 12.63 -13.64 -3.73
N PRO A 72 12.54 -13.16 -2.47
CA PRO A 72 12.11 -11.80 -2.17
C PRO A 72 12.90 -10.69 -2.88
N GLU A 73 14.19 -10.91 -3.14
CA GLU A 73 15.04 -10.00 -3.91
C GLU A 73 14.54 -9.80 -5.34
N SER A 74 13.94 -10.81 -5.95
CA SER A 74 13.37 -10.70 -7.30
C SER A 74 12.14 -9.80 -7.28
N ILE A 75 11.30 -9.93 -6.25
CA ILE A 75 10.11 -9.08 -6.09
C ILE A 75 10.52 -7.63 -5.87
N GLU A 76 11.52 -7.37 -5.01
CA GLU A 76 12.07 -6.02 -4.82
C GLU A 76 12.74 -5.46 -6.08
N ALA A 77 13.43 -6.29 -6.86
CA ALA A 77 14.03 -5.88 -8.12
C ALA A 77 12.97 -5.47 -9.15
N GLU A 78 11.85 -6.20 -9.23
CA GLU A 78 10.71 -5.86 -10.07
C GLU A 78 10.02 -4.57 -9.61
N LEU A 79 9.79 -4.41 -8.31
CA LEU A 79 9.29 -3.17 -7.73
C LEU A 79 10.22 -2.00 -8.09
N GLY A 80 11.54 -2.17 -7.95
CA GLY A 80 12.52 -1.16 -8.34
C GLY A 80 12.53 -0.86 -9.85
N ALA A 81 12.30 -1.86 -10.70
CA ALA A 81 12.16 -1.66 -12.15
C ALA A 81 10.89 -0.88 -12.50
N TRP A 82 9.76 -1.26 -11.90
CA TRP A 82 8.50 -0.55 -11.99
C TRP A 82 8.65 0.91 -11.53
N MET A 83 9.36 1.14 -10.42
CA MET A 83 9.60 2.49 -9.90
C MET A 83 10.34 3.39 -10.88
N ARG A 84 11.28 2.83 -11.66
CA ARG A 84 12.02 3.56 -12.72
C ARG A 84 11.16 3.79 -13.96
N GLN A 85 10.34 2.80 -14.33
CA GLN A 85 9.47 2.87 -15.50
C GLN A 85 8.31 3.86 -15.30
N TYR A 86 7.81 3.97 -14.06
CA TYR A 86 6.67 4.80 -13.69
C TYR A 86 7.04 5.70 -12.49
N PRO A 87 7.78 6.80 -12.72
CA PRO A 87 8.25 7.67 -11.64
C PRO A 87 7.13 8.38 -10.88
N GLU A 88 6.07 8.79 -11.60
CA GLU A 88 4.92 9.52 -11.05
C GLU A 88 3.76 8.61 -10.63
N ALA A 89 3.89 7.29 -10.81
CA ALA A 89 2.81 6.36 -10.47
C ALA A 89 2.72 6.14 -8.96
N TRP A 90 1.49 6.04 -8.49
CA TRP A 90 1.16 5.73 -7.12
C TRP A 90 1.18 4.21 -6.93
N LEU A 91 1.59 3.79 -5.73
CA LEU A 91 1.59 2.39 -5.34
C LEU A 91 0.41 2.13 -4.40
N ALA A 92 -0.46 1.21 -4.75
CA ALA A 92 -1.40 0.62 -3.82
C ALA A 92 -0.85 -0.72 -3.35
N VAL A 93 -0.80 -0.97 -2.05
CA VAL A 93 -0.30 -2.21 -1.45
C VAL A 93 -1.48 -3.00 -0.93
N ASP A 94 -1.72 -4.19 -1.47
CA ASP A 94 -2.82 -5.03 -1.04
C ASP A 94 -2.47 -5.72 0.28
N LEU A 95 -3.16 -5.33 1.35
CA LEU A 95 -3.02 -5.88 2.70
C LEU A 95 -4.36 -6.39 3.25
N ARG A 96 -5.36 -6.56 2.38
CA ARG A 96 -6.67 -7.11 2.75
C ARG A 96 -6.53 -8.52 3.31
N VAL A 97 -7.50 -8.94 4.12
CA VAL A 97 -7.60 -10.28 4.66
C VAL A 97 -7.61 -11.32 3.53
N GLY A 98 -6.81 -12.37 3.69
CA GLY A 98 -6.67 -13.43 2.69
C GLY A 98 -5.74 -13.08 1.51
N THR A 99 -5.07 -11.93 1.55
CA THR A 99 -3.96 -11.57 0.66
C THR A 99 -2.65 -12.14 1.21
N MET A 100 -1.75 -12.60 0.35
CA MET A 100 -0.37 -12.81 0.77
C MET A 100 0.35 -11.46 0.81
N ALA A 101 0.91 -11.11 1.97
CA ALA A 101 1.75 -9.92 2.08
C ALA A 101 2.92 -9.98 1.08
N PRO A 102 3.35 -8.83 0.52
CA PRO A 102 4.45 -8.79 -0.43
C PRO A 102 5.70 -9.50 0.07
N ALA A 103 6.23 -10.41 -0.75
CA ALA A 103 7.43 -11.16 -0.43
C ALA A 103 8.66 -10.25 -0.61
N THR A 104 9.06 -9.60 0.48
CA THR A 104 10.14 -8.61 0.54
C THR A 104 11.25 -9.11 1.45
N ARG A 105 12.50 -8.77 1.11
CA ARG A 105 13.67 -9.05 1.95
C ARG A 105 13.79 -7.99 3.04
N THR A 106 13.58 -6.74 2.65
CA THR A 106 13.50 -5.58 3.52
C THR A 106 12.15 -5.61 4.24
N PRO A 107 12.07 -5.35 5.56
CA PRO A 107 10.79 -5.22 6.25
C PRO A 107 9.85 -4.28 5.49
N LEU A 108 8.58 -4.68 5.32
CA LEU A 108 7.65 -3.99 4.44
C LEU A 108 7.47 -2.52 4.84
N ASP A 109 7.38 -2.23 6.13
CA ASP A 109 7.25 -0.86 6.66
C ASP A 109 8.47 0.01 6.33
N GLU A 110 9.68 -0.54 6.49
CA GLU A 110 10.93 0.12 6.12
C GLU A 110 11.00 0.37 4.61
N LEU A 111 10.66 -0.64 3.82
CA LEU A 111 10.64 -0.56 2.36
C LEU A 111 9.69 0.55 1.89
N LEU A 112 8.45 0.58 2.39
CA LEU A 112 7.45 1.57 1.99
C LEU A 112 7.83 2.98 2.44
N ARG A 113 8.38 3.16 3.65
CA ARG A 113 8.86 4.46 4.14
C ARG A 113 10.07 4.98 3.37
N SER A 114 10.89 4.09 2.81
CA SER A 114 12.05 4.47 1.99
C SER A 114 11.64 5.02 0.61
N MET A 115 10.44 4.70 0.13
CA MET A 115 10.01 5.11 -1.20
C MET A 115 9.55 6.57 -1.24
N ARG A 116 10.08 7.31 -2.22
CA ARG A 116 9.70 8.71 -2.46
C ARG A 116 8.50 8.83 -3.40
N ARG A 117 7.41 8.13 -3.11
CA ARG A 117 6.16 8.21 -3.89
C ARG A 117 4.93 8.07 -3.02
N PRO A 118 3.75 8.49 -3.51
CA PRO A 118 2.49 8.25 -2.82
C PRO A 118 2.18 6.75 -2.74
N ILE A 119 1.86 6.29 -1.53
CA ILE A 119 1.55 4.90 -1.22
C ILE A 119 0.21 4.83 -0.48
N ILE A 120 -0.67 3.95 -0.94
CA ILE A 120 -1.95 3.64 -0.30
C ILE A 120 -1.89 2.18 0.17
N LEU A 121 -2.10 1.93 1.45
CA LEU A 121 -2.29 0.60 2.01
C LEU A 121 -3.78 0.25 1.89
N ILE A 122 -4.10 -0.73 1.05
CA ILE A 122 -5.46 -1.19 0.85
C ILE A 122 -5.74 -2.25 1.90
N VAL A 123 -6.64 -1.93 2.82
CA VAL A 123 -6.98 -2.73 4.00
C VAL A 123 -8.48 -2.98 4.06
N ASP A 124 -8.91 -3.95 4.87
CA ASP A 124 -10.32 -4.07 5.23
C ASP A 124 -10.67 -3.14 6.40
N GLU A 125 -11.95 -2.80 6.56
CA GLU A 125 -12.42 -1.81 7.55
C GLU A 125 -12.00 -2.09 8.99
N GLU A 126 -11.78 -3.36 9.35
CA GLU A 126 -11.42 -3.80 10.71
C GLU A 126 -9.93 -3.67 11.04
N ASP A 127 -9.03 -3.54 10.04
CA ASP A 127 -7.57 -3.63 10.21
C ASP A 127 -6.83 -2.27 10.07
N GLY A 128 -7.57 -1.17 9.90
CA GLY A 128 -7.04 0.11 9.40
C GLY A 128 -6.26 1.02 10.38
N SER A 129 -5.88 0.56 11.57
CA SER A 129 -5.41 1.44 12.65
C SER A 129 -3.88 1.55 12.81
N ASP A 130 -3.11 0.49 12.56
CA ASP A 130 -1.76 0.40 13.16
C ASP A 130 -0.59 0.74 12.21
N LEU A 131 -0.76 0.56 10.89
CA LEU A 131 0.34 0.68 9.92
C LEU A 131 0.46 2.06 9.27
N ALA A 132 -0.67 2.77 9.09
CA ALA A 132 -0.74 4.06 8.43
C ALA A 132 -2.02 4.80 8.83
N PRO A 133 -2.03 6.14 8.82
CA PRO A 133 -3.23 6.93 9.04
C PRO A 133 -4.22 6.74 7.89
N ARG A 134 -5.53 6.78 8.20
CA ARG A 134 -6.56 6.73 7.17
C ARG A 134 -6.44 7.92 6.21
N TRP A 135 -6.52 7.65 4.92
CA TRP A 135 -6.57 8.68 3.90
C TRP A 135 -7.94 9.34 3.92
N GLN A 136 -7.97 10.67 4.02
CA GLN A 136 -9.20 11.43 3.91
C GLN A 136 -8.94 12.82 3.33
N LEU A 137 -9.27 13.03 2.06
CA LEU A 137 -9.25 14.35 1.44
C LEU A 137 -10.14 15.34 2.20
N PRO A 138 -9.68 16.59 2.42
CA PRO A 138 -10.50 17.65 2.98
C PRO A 138 -11.70 17.91 2.05
N PHE A 139 -12.82 18.26 2.67
CA PHE A 139 -14.09 18.59 2.01
C PHE A 139 -13.99 19.86 1.15
#